data_AF-G9KEB8-F1
#
_entry.id   AF-G9KEB8-F1
#
_cell.length_a   1.000
_cell.length_b   1.000
_cell.length_c   1.000
_cell.angle_alpha   90.00
_cell.angle_beta   90.00
_cell.angle_gamma   90.00
#
_symmetry.space_group_name_H-M   'P 1'
#
loop_
_entity.id
_entity.type
_entity.pdbx_description
1 polymer ?
#
loop_
_entity_poly.entity_id
_entity_poly.type
_entity_poly.pdbx_seq_one_letter_code
_entity_poly.pdbx_strand_id
1 'polypeptide(L)'
;FSALILVEGMDIESLHKCALDDRRELHQFAQDGLICQDMDRLMLTFGDIPHHAPVLLAWALLRHTLHPEETSSVVRKIGGTAIQLNVFQYLTRLLRSLASGGNDCTTSTAGMCVYGLLSFVLTSLELHTLGNQQDVIDTACEVLADPSLPELFWGTEPTSGLGIILDSVCGMFPHLLSPLLQLLRALVSGKSTAKKVYSFLDKMSFYNELYKHKPHDVISHEDGTLWRRQTSKLLYPLGGQTNLRIPQGTVG
;
A
#
# COMPACT_ATOMS: atom_id res chain seq x y z
N PHE A 1 -17.92 11.40 -4.90
CA PHE A 1 -17.05 12.60 -4.98
C PHE A 1 -17.03 13.37 -3.67
N SER A 2 -18.18 13.68 -3.04
CA SER A 2 -18.24 14.46 -1.79
C SER A 2 -17.38 13.92 -0.64
N ALA A 3 -17.19 12.59 -0.55
CA ALA A 3 -16.26 11.99 0.41
C ALA A 3 -14.81 12.46 0.23
N LEU A 4 -14.33 12.60 -1.01
CA LEU A 4 -12.96 13.05 -1.27
C LEU A 4 -12.74 14.52 -0.94
N ILE A 5 -13.78 15.36 -1.04
CA ILE A 5 -13.71 16.76 -0.59
C ILE A 5 -13.42 16.83 0.92
N LEU A 6 -14.06 15.95 1.71
CA LEU A 6 -13.82 15.87 3.14
C LEU A 6 -12.43 15.31 3.46
N VAL A 7 -11.98 14.30 2.73
CA VAL A 7 -10.61 13.77 2.87
C VAL A 7 -9.56 14.84 2.53
N GLU A 8 -9.78 15.61 1.47
CA GLU A 8 -8.92 16.72 1.08
C GLU A 8 -8.91 17.81 2.16
N GLY A 9 -10.08 18.14 2.74
CA GLY A 9 -10.18 19.10 3.84
C GLY A 9 -9.49 18.66 5.14
N MET A 10 -9.23 17.35 5.31
CA MET A 10 -8.42 16.83 6.41
C MET A 10 -6.92 17.01 6.18
N ASP A 11 -6.50 17.43 4.98
CA ASP A 11 -5.11 17.71 4.59
C ASP A 11 -4.13 16.57 4.91
N ILE A 12 -4.53 15.37 4.50
CA ILE A 12 -3.79 14.12 4.78
C ILE A 12 -2.38 14.16 4.18
N GLU A 13 -2.17 14.84 3.06
CA GLU A 13 -0.84 14.99 2.46
C GLU A 13 0.10 15.82 3.36
N SER A 14 -0.38 16.96 3.88
CA SER A 14 0.37 17.78 4.84
C SER A 14 0.64 16.99 6.11
N LEU A 15 -0.35 16.25 6.61
CA LEU A 15 -0.18 15.40 7.78
C LEU A 15 0.90 14.33 7.57
N HIS A 16 0.94 13.69 6.40
CA HIS A 16 1.95 12.69 6.07
C HIS A 16 3.36 13.31 6.10
N LYS A 17 3.54 14.50 5.50
CA LYS A 17 4.82 15.23 5.54
C LYS A 17 5.20 15.60 6.97
N CYS A 18 4.26 16.13 7.75
CA CYS A 18 4.46 16.44 9.17
C CYS A 18 4.85 15.21 9.98
N ALA A 19 4.27 14.04 9.71
CA ALA A 19 4.59 12.81 10.40
C ALA A 19 6.00 12.30 10.07
N LEU A 20 6.41 12.38 8.79
CA LEU A 20 7.75 11.99 8.35
C LEU A 20 8.84 12.90 8.93
N ASP A 21 8.56 14.19 9.07
CA ASP A 21 9.49 15.18 9.63
C ASP A 21 9.44 15.28 11.16
N ASP A 22 8.61 14.48 11.83
CA ASP A 22 8.31 14.54 13.27
C ASP A 22 7.85 15.93 13.77
N ARG A 23 7.07 16.64 12.93
CA ARG A 23 6.50 17.98 13.17
C ARG A 23 4.98 17.97 13.09
N ARG A 24 4.36 17.04 13.83
CA ARG A 24 2.91 16.79 13.82
C ARG A 24 2.10 17.95 14.39
N GLU A 25 2.71 18.73 15.28
CA GLU A 25 2.15 19.93 15.92
C GLU A 25 1.84 21.07 14.95
N LEU A 26 2.41 21.05 13.75
CA LEU A 26 2.14 22.03 12.69
C LEU A 26 0.83 21.75 11.94
N HIS A 27 0.28 20.54 12.08
CA HIS A 27 -0.97 20.20 11.44
C HIS A 27 -2.15 20.92 12.12
N GLN A 28 -3.08 21.43 11.32
CA GLN A 28 -4.21 22.26 11.79
C GLN A 28 -5.07 21.61 12.90
N PHE A 29 -5.19 20.27 12.90
CA PHE A 29 -5.95 19.54 13.91
C PHE A 29 -5.14 19.16 15.17
N ALA A 30 -3.84 19.43 15.23
CA ALA A 30 -2.97 18.99 16.32
C ALA A 30 -3.20 19.77 17.63
N GLN A 31 -3.64 21.03 17.54
CA GLN A 31 -3.76 21.93 18.70
C GLN A 31 -5.20 22.04 19.23
N ASP A 32 -6.18 21.45 18.55
CA ASP A 32 -7.59 21.58 18.89
C ASP A 32 -8.23 20.25 19.30
N GLY A 33 -7.99 19.87 20.55
CA GLY A 33 -8.52 18.64 21.14
C GLY A 33 -10.05 18.61 21.24
N LEU A 34 -10.72 19.77 21.36
CA LEU A 34 -12.17 19.86 21.43
C LEU A 34 -12.80 19.59 20.07
N ILE A 35 -12.29 20.21 19.00
CA ILE A 35 -12.72 19.92 17.63
C ILE A 35 -12.52 18.43 17.33
N CYS A 36 -11.37 17.88 17.70
CA CYS A 36 -11.08 16.46 17.53
C CYS A 36 -12.14 15.55 18.20
N GLN A 37 -12.55 15.85 19.44
CA GLN A 37 -13.58 15.08 20.15
C GLN A 37 -14.97 15.21 19.52
N ASP A 38 -15.34 16.42 19.08
CA ASP A 38 -16.63 16.64 18.42
C ASP A 38 -16.69 15.95 17.05
N MET A 39 -15.58 15.97 16.31
CA MET A 39 -15.43 15.24 15.06
C MET A 39 -15.48 13.73 15.26
N ASP A 40 -14.88 13.17 16.32
CA ASP A 40 -15.02 11.74 16.64
C ASP A 40 -16.50 11.35 16.83
N ARG A 41 -17.26 12.17 17.56
CA ARG A 41 -18.70 11.96 17.76
C ARG A 41 -19.46 12.03 16.44
N LEU A 42 -19.13 12.99 15.58
CA LEU A 42 -19.74 13.12 14.26
C LEU A 42 -19.45 11.90 13.38
N MET A 43 -18.20 11.43 13.33
CA MET A 43 -17.80 10.27 12.54
C MET A 43 -18.52 8.99 12.97
N LEU A 44 -18.81 8.83 14.27
CA LEU A 44 -19.63 7.71 14.75
C LEU A 44 -21.07 7.73 14.22
N THR A 45 -21.60 8.91 13.85
CA THR A 45 -22.97 9.01 13.30
C THR A 45 -23.05 8.65 11.82
N PHE A 46 -21.91 8.57 11.10
CA PHE A 46 -21.89 8.26 9.67
C PHE A 46 -22.33 6.82 9.36
N GLY A 47 -22.34 5.96 10.39
CA GLY A 47 -22.89 4.61 10.34
C GLY A 47 -22.26 3.72 9.27
N ASP A 48 -23.02 2.71 8.84
CA ASP A 48 -22.55 1.68 7.92
C ASP A 48 -22.80 2.04 6.45
N ILE A 49 -22.49 3.29 6.07
CA ILE A 49 -22.69 3.80 4.72
C ILE A 49 -21.36 3.75 3.96
N PRO A 50 -21.21 2.91 2.90
CA PRO A 50 -19.94 2.75 2.19
C PRO A 50 -19.35 4.04 1.62
N HIS A 51 -20.21 4.99 1.23
CA HIS A 51 -19.78 6.31 0.73
C HIS A 51 -18.94 7.09 1.76
N HIS A 52 -19.11 6.83 3.06
CA HIS A 52 -18.38 7.49 4.13
C HIS A 52 -17.05 6.81 4.48
N ALA A 53 -16.81 5.59 4.01
CA ALA A 53 -15.66 4.79 4.40
C ALA A 53 -14.29 5.49 4.20
N PRO A 54 -14.04 6.23 3.10
CA PRO A 54 -12.78 6.96 2.94
C PRO A 54 -12.58 8.06 3.99
N VAL A 55 -13.67 8.73 4.38
CA VAL A 55 -13.65 9.80 5.39
C VAL A 55 -13.35 9.22 6.76
N LEU A 56 -13.99 8.09 7.10
CA LEU A 56 -13.75 7.36 8.35
C LEU A 56 -12.30 6.87 8.44
N LEU A 57 -11.76 6.31 7.35
CA LEU A 57 -10.37 5.86 7.30
C LEU A 57 -9.40 7.04 7.48
N ALA A 58 -9.59 8.11 6.72
CA ALA A 58 -8.75 9.30 6.79
C ALA A 58 -8.77 9.93 8.18
N TRP A 59 -9.94 10.03 8.81
CA TRP A 59 -10.07 10.57 10.16
C TRP A 59 -9.40 9.67 11.21
N ALA A 60 -9.59 8.36 11.13
CA ALA A 60 -8.97 7.42 12.06
C ALA A 60 -7.43 7.49 11.97
N LEU A 61 -6.91 7.55 10.75
CA LEU A 61 -5.49 7.72 10.48
C LEU A 61 -4.97 9.05 11.03
N LEU A 62 -5.70 10.15 10.80
CA LEU A 62 -5.34 11.46 11.31
C LEU A 62 -5.21 11.47 12.84
N ARG A 63 -6.21 10.93 13.53
CA ARG A 63 -6.22 10.87 14.99
C ARG A 63 -5.12 9.98 15.55
N HIS A 64 -4.87 8.84 14.89
CA HIS A 64 -3.80 7.94 15.30
C HIS A 64 -2.41 8.57 15.15
N THR A 65 -2.18 9.33 14.08
CA THR A 65 -0.90 10.01 13.84
C THR A 65 -0.64 11.16 14.81
N LEU A 66 -1.65 12.01 15.04
CA LEU A 66 -1.50 13.20 15.88
C LEU A 66 -1.43 12.86 17.38
N HIS A 67 -2.22 11.88 17.83
CA HIS A 67 -2.34 11.53 19.24
C HIS A 67 -2.28 9.99 19.44
N PRO A 68 -1.12 9.35 19.17
CA PRO A 68 -0.98 7.89 19.25
C PRO A 68 -1.23 7.36 20.67
N GLU A 69 -0.71 8.03 21.71
CA GLU A 69 -0.90 7.62 23.11
C GLU A 69 -2.34 7.77 23.60
N GLU A 70 -3.11 8.68 22.99
CA GLU A 70 -4.51 8.93 23.32
C GLU A 70 -5.47 8.27 22.33
N THR A 71 -4.99 7.37 21.46
CA THR A 71 -5.83 6.72 20.45
C THR A 71 -6.91 5.90 21.16
N SER A 72 -8.10 6.48 21.23
CA SER A 72 -9.22 5.94 21.98
C SER A 72 -9.78 4.68 21.30
N SER A 73 -10.54 3.88 22.05
CA SER A 73 -11.34 2.79 21.47
C SER A 73 -12.32 3.29 20.38
N VAL A 74 -12.72 4.56 20.44
CA VAL A 74 -13.56 5.21 19.43
C VAL A 74 -12.82 5.34 18.10
N VAL A 75 -11.59 5.85 18.09
CA VAL A 75 -10.79 6.00 16.86
C VAL A 75 -10.54 4.65 16.19
N ARG A 76 -10.20 3.62 16.97
CA ARG A 76 -10.05 2.25 16.45
C ARG A 76 -11.35 1.70 15.88
N LYS A 77 -12.50 1.99 16.52
CA LYS A 77 -13.80 1.60 16.00
C LYS A 77 -14.10 2.28 14.67
N ILE A 78 -13.82 3.58 14.54
CA ILE A 78 -14.00 4.34 13.29
C ILE A 78 -13.16 3.71 12.16
N GLY A 79 -11.88 3.45 12.42
CA GLY A 79 -11.00 2.78 11.44
C GLY A 79 -11.48 1.37 11.10
N GLY A 80 -11.87 0.58 12.10
CA GLY A 80 -12.43 -0.76 11.91
C GLY A 80 -13.70 -0.76 11.04
N THR A 81 -14.61 0.20 11.26
CA THR A 81 -15.81 0.38 10.44
C THR A 81 -15.43 0.72 8.99
N ALA A 82 -14.43 1.59 8.75
CA ALA A 82 -13.99 1.91 7.40
C ALA A 82 -13.49 0.67 6.64
N ILE A 83 -12.72 -0.20 7.30
CA ILE A 83 -12.24 -1.46 6.71
C ILE A 83 -13.40 -2.44 6.47
N GLN A 84 -14.33 -2.58 7.42
CA GLN A 84 -15.54 -3.42 7.27
C GLN A 84 -16.43 -2.97 6.11
N LEU A 85 -16.47 -1.66 5.83
CA LEU A 85 -17.19 -1.09 4.69
C LEU A 85 -16.44 -1.24 3.35
N ASN A 86 -15.34 -2.00 3.31
CA ASN A 86 -14.53 -2.25 2.12
C ASN A 86 -14.07 -0.97 1.42
N VAL A 87 -13.50 -0.04 2.20
CA VAL A 87 -13.05 1.28 1.74
C VAL A 87 -12.24 1.24 0.43
N PHE A 88 -11.31 0.30 0.27
CA PHE A 88 -10.48 0.17 -0.93
C PHE A 88 -11.30 -0.25 -2.15
N GLN A 89 -12.21 -1.21 -1.99
CA GLN A 89 -13.13 -1.60 -3.05
C GLN A 89 -14.04 -0.42 -3.46
N TYR A 90 -14.51 0.37 -2.49
CA TYR A 90 -15.28 1.58 -2.76
C TYR A 90 -14.45 2.63 -3.54
N LEU A 91 -13.21 2.89 -3.11
CA LEU A 91 -12.30 3.84 -3.78
C LEU A 91 -11.99 3.41 -5.22
N THR A 92 -11.73 2.12 -5.44
CA THR A 92 -11.53 1.56 -6.79
C THR A 92 -12.75 1.82 -7.69
N ARG A 93 -13.97 1.54 -7.20
CA ARG A 93 -15.20 1.79 -7.96
C ARG A 93 -15.41 3.28 -8.23
N LEU A 94 -15.10 4.14 -7.26
CA LEU A 94 -15.19 5.59 -7.42
C LEU A 94 -14.25 6.09 -8.52
N LEU A 95 -12.99 5.68 -8.51
CA LEU A 95 -12.00 6.07 -9.53
C LEU A 95 -12.41 5.60 -10.92
N ARG A 96 -12.85 4.34 -11.06
CA ARG A 96 -13.38 3.80 -12.33
C ARG A 96 -14.58 4.59 -12.83
N SER A 97 -15.50 4.94 -11.93
CA SER A 97 -16.68 5.74 -12.28
C SER A 97 -16.30 7.12 -12.78
N LEU A 98 -15.30 7.78 -12.18
CA LEU A 98 -14.81 9.08 -12.64
C LEU A 98 -14.13 8.94 -14.01
N ALA A 99 -13.23 7.97 -14.16
CA ALA A 99 -12.53 7.71 -15.42
C ALA A 99 -13.47 7.38 -16.59
N SER A 100 -14.63 6.75 -16.32
CA SER A 100 -15.64 6.46 -17.35
C SER A 100 -16.26 7.72 -17.98
N GLY A 101 -16.23 8.85 -17.26
CA GLY A 101 -16.65 10.16 -17.77
C GLY A 101 -15.59 10.88 -18.63
N GLY A 102 -14.40 10.28 -18.79
CA GLY A 102 -13.23 10.88 -19.43
C GLY A 102 -12.16 11.29 -18.42
N ASN A 103 -10.93 11.50 -18.90
CA ASN A 103 -9.82 11.94 -18.06
C ASN A 103 -9.81 13.47 -17.97
N ASP A 104 -10.62 14.00 -17.06
CA ASP A 104 -10.71 15.44 -16.76
C ASP A 104 -9.90 15.80 -15.50
N CYS A 105 -9.82 17.10 -15.18
CA CYS A 105 -9.12 17.55 -13.98
C CYS A 105 -9.72 16.96 -12.69
N THR A 106 -11.04 16.71 -12.66
CA THR A 106 -11.74 16.08 -11.54
C THR A 106 -11.19 14.69 -11.25
N THR A 107 -10.99 13.90 -12.30
CA THR A 107 -10.47 12.53 -12.22
C THR A 107 -9.03 12.52 -11.72
N SER A 108 -8.16 13.38 -12.26
CA SER A 108 -6.77 13.49 -11.80
C SER A 108 -6.68 14.00 -10.36
N THR A 109 -7.48 15.00 -9.95
CA THR A 109 -7.52 15.47 -8.56
C THR A 109 -8.00 14.37 -7.61
N ALA A 110 -9.04 13.62 -7.98
CA ALA A 110 -9.49 12.47 -7.20
C ALA A 110 -8.41 11.38 -7.09
N GLY A 111 -7.73 11.07 -8.20
CA GLY A 111 -6.61 10.13 -8.23
C GLY A 111 -5.47 10.53 -7.29
N MET A 112 -5.06 11.81 -7.33
CA MET A 112 -4.06 12.37 -6.41
C MET A 112 -4.48 12.28 -4.95
N CYS A 113 -5.72 12.63 -4.62
CA CYS A 113 -6.26 12.56 -3.26
C CYS A 113 -6.23 11.11 -2.72
N VAL A 114 -6.66 10.14 -3.55
CA VAL A 114 -6.62 8.73 -3.20
C VAL A 114 -5.19 8.20 -3.12
N TYR A 115 -4.29 8.64 -4.01
CA TYR A 115 -2.85 8.32 -3.93
C TYR A 115 -2.26 8.78 -2.60
N GLY A 116 -2.52 10.03 -2.20
CA GLY A 116 -2.04 10.60 -0.94
C GLY A 116 -2.55 9.83 0.27
N LEU A 117 -3.86 9.55 0.32
CA LEU A 117 -4.46 8.75 1.39
C LEU A 117 -3.86 7.34 1.43
N LEU A 118 -3.82 6.64 0.30
CA LEU A 118 -3.31 5.26 0.24
C LEU A 118 -1.83 5.20 0.62
N SER A 119 -1.02 6.15 0.13
CA SER A 119 0.38 6.28 0.49
C SER A 119 0.55 6.43 2.00
N PHE A 120 -0.21 7.33 2.63
CA PHE A 120 -0.06 7.55 4.06
C PHE A 120 -0.57 6.38 4.91
N VAL A 121 -1.68 5.75 4.50
CA VAL A 121 -2.21 4.53 5.12
C VAL A 121 -1.15 3.44 5.14
N LEU A 122 -0.48 3.20 4.02
CA LEU A 122 0.54 2.16 3.89
C LEU A 122 1.81 2.47 4.69
N THR A 123 2.21 3.74 4.74
CA THR A 123 3.36 4.16 5.57
C THR A 123 3.07 3.99 7.06
N SER A 124 1.82 4.21 7.50
CA SER A 124 1.48 4.29 8.91
C SER A 124 0.94 2.99 9.50
N LEU A 125 0.36 2.12 8.66
CA LEU A 125 -0.33 0.90 9.08
C LEU A 125 0.24 -0.32 8.37
N GLU A 126 0.27 -1.45 9.07
CA GLU A 126 0.71 -2.70 8.49
C GLU A 126 -0.30 -3.19 7.44
N LEU A 127 0.17 -3.54 6.24
CA LEU A 127 -0.66 -3.94 5.09
C LEU A 127 -1.70 -5.02 5.40
N HIS A 128 -1.38 -5.97 6.29
CA HIS A 128 -2.30 -7.06 6.65
C HIS A 128 -3.46 -6.63 7.55
N THR A 129 -3.41 -5.42 8.13
CA THR A 129 -4.50 -4.85 8.95
C THR A 129 -5.55 -4.12 8.12
N LEU A 130 -5.26 -3.87 6.84
CA LEU A 130 -6.09 -3.08 5.92
C LEU A 130 -7.22 -3.90 5.27
N GLY A 131 -7.54 -5.09 5.79
CA GLY A 131 -8.55 -5.97 5.23
C GLY A 131 -8.02 -6.77 4.04
N ASN A 132 -8.80 -6.82 2.95
CA ASN A 132 -8.43 -7.61 1.78
C ASN A 132 -7.29 -6.94 1.00
N GLN A 133 -6.13 -7.59 0.97
CA GLN A 133 -4.94 -7.09 0.29
C GLN A 133 -5.13 -6.90 -1.22
N GLN A 134 -5.95 -7.74 -1.87
CA GLN A 134 -6.23 -7.58 -3.30
C GLN A 134 -7.01 -6.29 -3.58
N ASP A 135 -7.94 -5.88 -2.72
CA ASP A 135 -8.66 -4.62 -2.89
C ASP A 135 -7.71 -3.41 -2.75
N VAL A 136 -6.70 -3.50 -1.88
CA VAL A 136 -5.64 -2.50 -1.73
C VAL A 136 -4.77 -2.42 -3.00
N ILE A 137 -4.35 -3.57 -3.53
CA ILE A 137 -3.57 -3.66 -4.78
C ILE A 137 -4.38 -3.12 -5.96
N ASP A 138 -5.67 -3.48 -6.05
CA ASP A 138 -6.57 -3.01 -7.10
C ASP A 138 -6.73 -1.49 -7.05
N THR A 139 -6.87 -0.93 -5.84
CA THR A 139 -6.93 0.53 -5.64
C THR A 139 -5.63 1.20 -6.06
N ALA A 140 -4.48 0.64 -5.66
CA ALA A 140 -3.17 1.15 -6.07
C ALA A 140 -3.01 1.16 -7.60
N CYS A 141 -3.42 0.07 -8.26
CA CYS A 141 -3.36 -0.05 -9.72
C CYS A 141 -4.30 0.95 -10.41
N GLU A 142 -5.49 1.16 -9.87
CA GLU A 142 -6.46 2.10 -10.40
C GLU A 142 -5.97 3.55 -10.30
N VAL A 143 -5.35 3.91 -9.18
CA VAL A 143 -4.71 5.21 -8.99
C VAL A 143 -3.55 5.37 -9.97
N LEU A 144 -2.67 4.37 -10.08
CA LEU A 144 -1.51 4.39 -10.99
C LEU A 144 -1.89 4.34 -12.48
N ALA A 145 -3.16 4.12 -12.82
CA ALA A 145 -3.65 4.24 -14.19
C ALA A 145 -3.62 5.69 -14.71
N ASP A 146 -3.62 6.70 -13.81
CA ASP A 146 -3.34 8.08 -14.20
C ASP A 146 -1.87 8.19 -14.66
N PRO A 147 -1.59 8.64 -15.89
CA PRO A 147 -0.23 8.62 -16.45
C PRO A 147 0.79 9.48 -15.70
N SER A 148 0.34 10.45 -14.89
CA SER A 148 1.20 11.33 -14.08
C SER A 148 1.72 10.67 -12.80
N LEU A 149 0.98 9.71 -12.25
CA LEU A 149 1.26 9.13 -10.94
C LEU A 149 2.38 8.08 -10.89
N PRO A 150 2.61 7.25 -11.93
CA PRO A 150 3.75 6.34 -11.95
C PRO A 150 5.11 7.05 -11.82
N GLU A 151 5.27 8.26 -12.38
CA GLU A 151 6.53 9.01 -12.19
C GLU A 151 6.71 9.46 -10.73
N LEU A 152 5.63 9.88 -10.07
CA LEU A 152 5.63 10.22 -8.65
C LEU A 152 5.99 9.00 -7.80
N PHE A 153 5.38 7.84 -8.07
CA PHE A 153 5.70 6.58 -7.39
C PHE A 153 7.19 6.26 -7.43
N TRP A 154 7.81 6.38 -8.62
CA TRP A 154 9.23 6.11 -8.76
C TRP A 154 10.14 7.19 -8.17
N GLY A 155 9.60 8.35 -7.81
CA GLY A 155 10.29 9.41 -7.09
C GLY A 155 10.23 9.26 -5.56
N THR A 156 9.33 8.42 -5.05
CA THR A 156 9.20 8.14 -3.61
C THR A 156 10.12 7.01 -3.15
N GLU A 157 10.46 7.00 -1.86
CA GLU A 157 11.30 5.95 -1.28
C GLU A 157 10.60 4.58 -1.32
N PRO A 158 11.29 3.48 -1.68
CA PRO A 158 10.68 2.15 -1.79
C PRO A 158 10.01 1.65 -0.51
N THR A 159 10.48 2.10 0.64
CA THR A 159 10.00 1.71 1.98
C THR A 159 8.85 2.57 2.49
N SER A 160 8.27 3.41 1.64
CA SER A 160 7.15 4.29 1.99
C SER A 160 6.03 4.22 0.95
N GLY A 161 4.83 4.63 1.35
CA GLY A 161 3.72 4.77 0.44
C GLY A 161 3.36 3.49 -0.31
N LEU A 162 3.04 3.62 -1.60
CA LEU A 162 2.73 2.49 -2.46
C LEU A 162 3.94 1.57 -2.71
N GLY A 163 5.18 2.03 -2.44
CA GLY A 163 6.38 1.20 -2.53
C GLY A 163 6.33 -0.04 -1.63
N ILE A 164 5.64 0.08 -0.49
CA ILE A 164 5.39 -1.02 0.45
C ILE A 164 4.58 -2.14 -0.20
N ILE A 165 3.60 -1.80 -1.06
CA ILE A 165 2.85 -2.82 -1.82
C ILE A 165 3.78 -3.51 -2.81
N LEU A 166 4.61 -2.75 -3.54
CA LEU A 166 5.54 -3.32 -4.52
C LEU A 166 6.54 -4.28 -3.87
N ASP A 167 7.11 -3.89 -2.72
CA ASP A 167 8.00 -4.73 -1.93
C ASP A 167 7.29 -6.02 -1.47
N SER A 168 6.07 -5.88 -0.92
CA SER A 168 5.27 -7.02 -0.47
C SER A 168 4.95 -8.01 -1.60
N VAL A 169 4.46 -7.54 -2.77
CA VAL A 169 4.13 -8.44 -3.89
C VAL A 169 5.39 -9.01 -4.56
N CYS A 170 6.51 -8.29 -4.53
CA CYS A 170 7.82 -8.78 -4.97
C CYS A 170 8.31 -9.93 -4.07
N GLY A 171 8.18 -9.80 -2.75
CA GLY A 171 8.52 -10.84 -1.79
C GLY A 171 7.71 -12.13 -1.94
N MET A 172 6.58 -12.07 -2.66
CA MET A 172 5.74 -13.24 -2.98
C MET A 172 6.05 -13.88 -4.33
N PHE A 173 6.93 -13.30 -5.14
CA PHE A 173 7.32 -13.88 -6.44
C PHE A 173 8.32 -15.04 -6.27
N PRO A 174 8.23 -16.13 -7.06
CA PRO A 174 7.21 -16.42 -8.09
C PRO A 174 5.95 -17.12 -7.56
N HIS A 175 5.85 -17.41 -6.26
CA HIS A 175 4.70 -18.10 -5.67
C HIS A 175 3.36 -17.45 -6.05
N LEU A 176 3.27 -16.11 -5.97
CA LEU A 176 2.14 -15.31 -6.45
C LEU A 176 2.60 -14.31 -7.50
N LEU A 177 2.43 -14.67 -8.78
CA LEU A 177 2.86 -13.85 -9.91
C LEU A 177 1.86 -12.72 -10.25
N SER A 178 0.56 -12.98 -10.14
CA SER A 178 -0.48 -12.06 -10.65
C SER A 178 -0.43 -10.66 -10.03
N PRO A 179 -0.34 -10.50 -8.69
CA PRO A 179 -0.29 -9.17 -8.07
C PRO A 179 0.90 -8.33 -8.51
N LEU A 180 2.08 -8.97 -8.63
CA LEU A 180 3.29 -8.32 -9.09
C LEU A 180 3.13 -7.81 -10.53
N LEU A 181 2.66 -8.67 -11.45
CA LEU A 181 2.47 -8.26 -12.84
C LEU A 181 1.40 -7.18 -12.99
N GLN A 182 0.34 -7.23 -12.19
CA GLN A 182 -0.72 -6.23 -12.20
C GLN A 182 -0.16 -4.84 -11.81
N LEU A 183 0.61 -4.76 -10.72
CA LEU A 183 1.20 -3.52 -10.25
C LEU A 183 2.27 -3.00 -11.21
N LEU A 184 3.17 -3.87 -11.69
CA LEU A 184 4.19 -3.49 -12.67
C LEU A 184 3.57 -2.96 -13.97
N ARG A 185 2.45 -3.53 -14.41
CA ARG A 185 1.71 -3.03 -15.57
C ARG A 185 1.15 -1.63 -15.32
N ALA A 186 0.54 -1.39 -14.16
CA ALA A 186 0.02 -0.07 -13.80
C ALA A 186 1.13 0.99 -13.71
N LEU A 187 2.34 0.58 -13.33
CA LEU A 187 3.52 1.46 -13.27
C LEU A 187 4.10 1.84 -14.63
N VAL A 188 3.62 1.27 -15.74
CA VAL A 188 4.07 1.63 -17.09
C VAL A 188 3.10 2.60 -17.76
N SER A 189 3.37 3.90 -17.61
CA SER A 189 2.66 4.98 -18.32
C SER A 189 3.38 5.48 -19.58
N GLY A 190 4.68 5.22 -19.72
CA GLY A 190 5.48 5.69 -20.85
C GLY A 190 6.90 5.13 -20.88
N LYS A 191 7.73 5.65 -21.78
CA LYS A 191 9.10 5.13 -22.00
C LYS A 191 9.99 5.23 -20.76
N SER A 192 9.86 6.32 -20.00
CA SER A 192 10.65 6.55 -18.78
C SER A 192 10.30 5.53 -17.69
N THR A 193 9.01 5.42 -17.36
CA THR A 193 8.52 4.46 -16.35
C THR A 193 8.69 3.00 -16.76
N ALA A 194 8.58 2.68 -18.06
CA ALA A 194 8.94 1.36 -18.58
C ALA A 194 10.39 0.99 -18.27
N LYS A 195 11.35 1.90 -18.49
CA LYS A 195 12.77 1.66 -18.15
C LYS A 195 12.97 1.42 -16.66
N LYS A 196 12.22 2.12 -15.80
CA LYS A 196 12.28 1.92 -14.35
C LYS A 196 11.75 0.54 -13.94
N VAL A 197 10.64 0.09 -14.53
CA VAL A 197 10.11 -1.28 -14.36
C VAL A 197 11.13 -2.33 -14.84
N TYR A 198 11.74 -2.15 -16.01
CA TYR A 198 12.79 -3.07 -16.48
C TYR A 198 13.99 -3.11 -15.55
N SER A 199 14.47 -1.95 -15.10
CA SER A 199 15.59 -1.84 -14.14
C SER A 199 15.26 -2.49 -12.80
N PHE A 200 14.01 -2.38 -12.34
CA PHE A 200 13.53 -3.06 -11.15
C PHE A 200 13.53 -4.59 -11.32
N LEU A 201 12.97 -5.10 -12.43
CA LEU A 201 12.96 -6.53 -12.74
C LEU A 201 14.37 -7.12 -12.90
N ASP A 202 15.28 -6.40 -13.54
CA ASP A 202 16.68 -6.80 -13.74
C ASP A 202 17.45 -6.95 -12.41
N LYS A 203 17.06 -6.16 -11.40
CA LYS A 203 17.69 -6.15 -10.07
C LYS A 203 16.97 -7.00 -9.03
N MET A 204 15.88 -7.67 -9.42
CA MET A 204 15.17 -8.56 -8.49
C MET A 204 16.10 -9.67 -8.01
N SER A 205 16.18 -9.81 -6.69
CA SER A 205 17.04 -10.80 -6.02
C SER A 205 16.27 -11.73 -5.07
N PHE A 206 14.93 -11.71 -5.15
CA PHE A 206 14.04 -12.52 -4.33
C PHE A 206 13.46 -13.68 -5.12
N TYR A 207 13.26 -14.80 -4.42
CA TYR A 207 12.62 -15.98 -4.98
C TYR A 207 11.93 -16.76 -3.86
N ASN A 208 10.59 -16.75 -3.87
CA ASN A 208 9.75 -17.34 -2.85
C ASN A 208 9.16 -18.67 -3.34
N GLU A 209 9.37 -19.72 -2.54
CA GLU A 209 8.81 -21.05 -2.74
C GLU A 209 8.16 -21.58 -1.47
N LEU A 210 7.03 -22.25 -1.63
CA LEU A 210 6.36 -22.93 -0.53
C LEU A 210 7.02 -24.28 -0.25
N TYR A 211 7.56 -24.45 0.95
CA TYR A 211 8.06 -25.73 1.45
C TYR A 211 7.04 -26.40 2.36
N LYS A 212 6.55 -27.59 1.97
CA LYS A 212 5.70 -28.41 2.85
C LYS A 212 6.47 -29.06 4.00
N HIS A 213 7.75 -29.34 3.76
CA HIS A 213 8.67 -29.93 4.72
C HIS A 213 10.02 -29.23 4.60
N LYS A 214 10.76 -29.17 5.70
CA LYS A 214 12.12 -28.62 5.71
C LYS A 214 12.99 -29.38 4.70
N PRO A 215 13.66 -28.69 3.77
CA PRO A 215 14.60 -29.35 2.86
C PRO A 215 15.73 -30.05 3.61
N HIS A 216 16.24 -31.15 3.05
CA HIS A 216 17.37 -31.87 3.64
C HIS A 216 18.70 -31.13 3.46
N ASP A 217 18.77 -30.21 2.50
CA ASP A 217 19.97 -29.46 2.12
C ASP A 217 20.03 -28.06 2.76
N VAL A 218 19.37 -27.84 3.91
CA VAL A 218 19.42 -26.56 4.63
C VAL A 218 19.82 -26.72 6.09
N ILE A 219 20.62 -25.77 6.58
CA ILE A 219 20.95 -25.63 8.01
C ILE A 219 20.12 -24.48 8.57
N SER A 220 19.51 -24.71 9.73
CA SER A 220 18.78 -23.65 10.44
C SER A 220 19.75 -22.79 11.24
N HIS A 221 19.51 -21.48 11.23
CA HIS A 221 20.07 -20.56 12.20
C HIS A 221 19.52 -20.87 13.61
N GLU A 222 20.17 -20.36 14.66
CA GLU A 222 19.90 -20.72 16.06
C GLU A 222 18.44 -20.47 16.49
N ASP A 223 17.81 -19.45 15.94
CA ASP A 223 16.42 -19.04 16.20
C ASP A 223 15.38 -19.79 15.34
N GLY A 224 15.83 -20.62 14.40
CA GLY A 224 14.97 -21.45 13.55
C GLY A 224 14.20 -20.70 12.45
N THR A 225 14.32 -19.37 12.37
CA THR A 225 13.58 -18.51 11.43
C THR A 225 14.25 -18.40 10.06
N LEU A 226 15.57 -18.59 10.00
CA LEU A 226 16.37 -18.48 8.79
C LEU A 226 17.07 -19.80 8.47
N TRP A 227 17.03 -20.19 7.21
CA TRP A 227 17.69 -21.38 6.68
C TRP A 227 18.76 -20.98 5.67
N ARG A 228 19.90 -21.66 5.73
CA ARG A 228 20.99 -21.52 4.75
C ARG A 228 21.16 -22.78 3.95
N ARG A 229 21.10 -22.66 2.63
CA ARG A 229 21.28 -23.78 1.72
C ARG A 229 22.73 -24.28 1.67
N GLN A 230 22.89 -25.60 1.76
CA GLN A 230 24.18 -26.29 1.74
C GLN A 230 24.64 -26.68 0.33
N THR A 231 23.72 -26.80 -0.62
CA THR A 231 24.04 -27.17 -2.00
C THR A 231 23.30 -26.27 -2.99
N SER A 232 23.87 -26.05 -4.17
CA SER A 232 23.15 -25.30 -5.21
C SER A 232 21.88 -26.04 -5.65
N LYS A 233 20.75 -25.34 -5.69
CA LYS A 233 19.45 -25.89 -6.14
C LYS A 233 19.21 -25.55 -7.61
N LEU A 234 18.89 -26.55 -8.42
CA LEU A 234 18.35 -26.34 -9.76
C LEU A 234 16.85 -26.02 -9.64
N LEU A 235 16.43 -24.86 -10.15
CA LEU A 235 15.03 -24.43 -10.11
C LEU A 235 14.19 -25.08 -11.22
N TYR A 236 14.67 -24.94 -12.45
CA TYR A 236 14.02 -25.47 -13.63
C TYR A 236 15.00 -26.33 -14.40
N PRO A 237 14.77 -27.64 -14.52
CA PRO A 237 15.50 -28.51 -15.44
C PRO A 237 14.96 -28.27 -16.85
N LEU A 238 15.24 -27.09 -17.41
CA LEU A 238 14.95 -26.79 -18.81
C LEU A 238 15.99 -27.56 -19.62
N GLY A 239 15.59 -28.61 -20.34
CA GLY A 239 16.53 -29.40 -21.13
C GLY A 239 17.37 -28.50 -22.05
N GLY A 240 18.69 -28.46 -21.85
CA GLY A 240 19.61 -27.56 -22.56
C GLY A 240 20.76 -27.01 -21.68
N GLN A 241 21.53 -26.04 -22.21
CA GLN A 241 22.62 -25.37 -21.48
C GLN A 241 22.14 -24.27 -20.51
N THR A 242 20.89 -23.81 -20.64
CA THR A 242 20.30 -22.75 -19.81
C THR A 242 19.61 -23.33 -18.57
N ASN A 243 20.31 -23.30 -17.43
CA ASN A 243 19.81 -23.76 -16.14
C ASN A 243 19.73 -22.60 -15.16
N LEU A 244 18.56 -22.40 -14.54
CA LEU A 244 18.38 -21.46 -13.43
C LEU A 244 18.71 -22.18 -12.11
N ARG A 245 19.70 -21.66 -11.38
CA ARG A 245 20.17 -22.24 -10.13
C ARG A 245 20.17 -21.21 -9.01
N ILE A 246 19.72 -21.62 -7.83
CA ILE A 246 19.98 -20.91 -6.58
C ILE A 246 21.33 -21.41 -6.06
N PRO A 247 22.32 -20.54 -5.85
CA PRO A 247 23.62 -20.94 -5.34
C PRO A 247 23.59 -21.56 -3.93
N GLN A 248 24.60 -22.35 -3.60
CA GLN A 248 24.91 -22.70 -2.22
C GLN A 248 25.15 -21.42 -1.40
N GLY A 249 24.73 -21.44 -0.13
CA GLY A 249 24.90 -20.33 0.80
C GLY A 249 23.77 -19.31 0.79
N THR A 250 22.83 -19.37 -0.16
CA THR A 250 21.62 -18.54 -0.16
C THR A 250 20.82 -18.76 1.13
N VAL A 251 20.37 -17.65 1.71
CA VAL A 251 19.56 -17.59 2.93
C VAL A 251 18.12 -17.33 2.55
N GLY A 252 17.18 -17.95 3.27
CA GLY A 252 15.74 -17.72 3.16
C GLY A 252 14.96 -18.45 4.23
#